data_AF-A0A7L4BPU9-F1
#
_entry.id   AF-A0A7L4BPU9-F1
#
_cell.length_a   1.000
_cell.length_b   1.000
_cell.length_c   1.000
_cell.angle_alpha   90.00
_cell.angle_beta   90.00
_cell.angle_gamma   90.00
#
_symmetry.space_group_name_H-M   'P 1'
#
loop_
_entity.id
_entity.type
_entity.pdbx_description
1 polymer ?
#
loop_
_entity_poly.entity_id
_entity_poly.type
_entity_poly.pdbx_seq_one_letter_code
_entity_poly.pdbx_strand_id
1 'polypeptide(L)'
;ALCNYKEKQFFLGESWLSTNCLLCTCLHPIGVGCCKITQHPIDFPNWCKAHYNCQTCQISVVQKANPSLPCVKSMEHEWGSVGTPELLSNKVLGM
;
A
#
# COMPACT_ATOMS: atom_id res chain seq x y z
N ALA A 1 0.16 -27.78 -8.35
CA ALA A 1 1.53 -27.29 -8.09
C ALA A 1 1.50 -26.40 -6.85
N LEU A 2 2.57 -26.41 -6.04
CA LEU A 2 2.70 -25.58 -4.84
C LEU A 2 3.90 -24.65 -5.00
N CYS A 3 3.82 -23.46 -4.40
CA CYS A 3 4.95 -22.55 -4.28
C CYS A 3 5.50 -22.56 -2.84
N ASN A 4 6.82 -22.58 -2.70
CA ASN A 4 7.49 -22.39 -1.41
C ASN A 4 8.02 -20.96 -1.30
N TYR A 5 7.66 -20.24 -0.23
CA TYR A 5 8.15 -18.87 0.02
C TYR A 5 8.30 -18.63 1.53
N LYS A 6 9.52 -18.25 1.95
CA LYS A 6 9.87 -18.00 3.36
C LYS A 6 9.33 -19.09 4.30
N GLU A 7 9.62 -20.35 3.98
CA GLU A 7 9.22 -21.54 4.76
C GLU A 7 7.71 -21.80 4.83
N LYS A 8 6.89 -21.07 4.05
CA LYS A 8 5.46 -21.31 3.88
C LYS A 8 5.14 -21.86 2.49
N GLN A 9 4.08 -22.67 2.42
CA GLN A 9 3.56 -23.22 1.17
C GLN A 9 2.29 -22.49 0.77
N PHE A 10 2.18 -22.22 -0.54
CA PHE A 10 1.04 -21.52 -1.14
C PHE A 10 0.51 -22.34 -2.33
N PHE A 11 -0.81 -22.39 -2.47
CA PHE A 11 -1.47 -23.03 -3.59
C PHE A 11 -1.41 -22.16 -4.84
N LEU A 12 -1.50 -22.80 -6.01
CA LEU A 12 -1.59 -22.09 -7.27
C LEU A 12 -2.79 -21.10 -7.27
N GLY A 13 -2.53 -19.85 -7.64
CA GLY A 13 -3.51 -18.76 -7.63
C GLY A 13 -3.64 -18.03 -6.29
N GLU A 14 -3.09 -18.60 -5.20
CA GLU A 14 -3.11 -17.96 -3.89
C GLU A 14 -2.27 -16.67 -3.91
N SER A 15 -2.79 -15.61 -3.27
CA SER A 15 -2.14 -14.32 -3.16
C SER A 15 -2.05 -13.86 -1.71
N TRP A 16 -0.94 -13.22 -1.35
CA TRP A 16 -0.68 -12.75 0.03
C TRP A 16 0.12 -11.45 0.06
N LEU A 17 -0.08 -10.66 1.11
CA LEU A 17 0.72 -9.47 1.38
C LEU A 17 1.97 -9.86 2.20
N SER A 18 3.14 -9.51 1.67
CA SER A 18 4.44 -9.67 2.32
C SER A 18 4.74 -8.53 3.30
N THR A 19 5.61 -8.78 4.28
CA THR A 19 6.12 -7.80 5.25
C THR A 19 6.79 -6.57 4.64
N ASN A 20 7.18 -6.65 3.36
CA ASN A 20 7.82 -5.55 2.62
C ASN A 20 6.85 -4.85 1.67
N CYS A 21 5.53 -4.95 1.93
CA CYS A 21 4.50 -4.32 1.12
C CYS A 21 4.50 -4.77 -0.34
N LEU A 22 4.74 -6.07 -0.53
CA LEU A 22 4.67 -6.73 -1.82
C LEU A 22 3.43 -7.61 -1.83
N LEU A 23 2.59 -7.46 -2.85
CA LEU A 23 1.55 -8.44 -3.15
C LEU A 23 2.19 -9.56 -3.95
N CYS A 24 2.21 -10.75 -3.37
CA CYS A 24 2.78 -11.94 -3.97
C CYS A 24 1.66 -12.89 -4.40
N THR A 25 1.89 -13.62 -5.48
CA THR A 25 0.96 -14.63 -6.00
C THR A 25 1.74 -15.87 -6.43
N CYS A 26 1.21 -17.06 -6.12
CA CYS A 26 1.75 -18.32 -6.63
C CYS A 26 1.21 -18.57 -8.05
N LEU A 27 2.10 -18.55 -9.04
CA LEU A 27 1.78 -18.61 -10.46
C LEU A 27 2.43 -19.84 -11.11
N HIS A 28 1.80 -20.34 -12.18
CA HIS A 28 2.34 -21.40 -13.02
C HIS A 28 2.78 -20.81 -14.37
N PRO A 29 3.90 -21.25 -14.98
CA PRO A 29 4.91 -22.20 -14.47
C PRO A 29 6.00 -21.53 -13.60
N ILE A 30 5.89 -20.22 -13.36
CA ILE A 30 6.98 -19.34 -12.91
C ILE A 30 7.33 -19.51 -11.42
N GLY A 31 6.39 -19.95 -10.59
CA GLY A 31 6.54 -19.97 -9.13
C GLY A 31 5.96 -18.70 -8.49
N VAL A 32 6.68 -18.07 -7.55
CA VAL A 32 6.16 -16.88 -6.83
C VAL A 32 6.51 -15.60 -7.56
N GLY A 33 5.49 -14.85 -7.97
CA GLY A 33 5.65 -13.47 -8.47
C GLY A 33 5.24 -12.47 -7.39
N CYS A 34 6.00 -11.38 -7.20
CA CYS A 34 5.69 -10.34 -6.22
C CYS A 34 5.79 -8.94 -6.83
N CYS A 35 4.79 -8.11 -6.59
CA CYS A 35 4.73 -6.72 -7.05
C CYS A 35 4.66 -5.76 -5.85
N LYS A 36 5.38 -4.63 -5.92
CA LYS A 36 5.25 -3.57 -4.93
C LYS A 36 3.90 -2.88 -5.12
N ILE A 37 3.08 -2.83 -4.07
CA ILE A 37 1.74 -2.23 -4.13
C ILE A 37 1.69 -0.78 -3.62
N THR A 38 2.81 -0.27 -3.14
CA THR A 38 2.89 1.09 -2.63
C THR A 38 2.98 2.11 -3.77
N GLN A 39 2.11 3.11 -3.76
CA GLN A 39 2.17 4.24 -4.68
C GLN A 39 3.24 5.22 -4.21
N HIS A 40 4.26 5.46 -5.04
CA HIS A 40 5.35 6.35 -4.69
C HIS A 40 5.05 7.78 -5.15
N PRO A 41 5.02 8.76 -4.24
CA PRO A 41 4.99 10.17 -4.60
C PRO A 41 6.17 10.52 -5.50
N ILE A 42 5.91 11.03 -6.71
CA ILE A 42 6.97 11.42 -7.66
C ILE A 42 7.31 12.90 -7.48
N ASP A 43 6.29 13.77 -7.43
CA ASP A 43 6.48 15.22 -7.43
C ASP A 43 5.99 15.87 -6.12
N PHE A 44 6.88 16.08 -5.16
CA PHE A 44 6.55 16.86 -3.96
C PHE A 44 7.60 17.95 -3.70
N PRO A 45 7.24 19.01 -2.95
CA PRO A 45 8.16 20.12 -2.71
C PRO A 45 9.49 19.65 -2.10
N ASN A 46 10.58 20.34 -2.43
CA ASN A 46 11.92 19.96 -1.97
C ASN A 46 12.10 20.00 -0.43
N TRP A 47 11.24 20.70 0.31
CA TRP A 47 11.23 20.74 1.78
C TRP A 47 10.48 19.55 2.41
N CYS A 48 9.95 18.66 1.58
CA CYS A 48 9.25 17.44 1.96
C CYS A 48 10.08 16.18 1.69
N LYS A 49 9.70 15.07 2.31
CA LYS A 49 10.24 13.73 2.06
C LYS A 49 9.12 12.69 2.13
N ALA A 50 9.27 11.61 1.38
CA ALA A 50 8.41 10.44 1.52
C ALA A 50 8.72 9.72 2.84
N HIS A 51 7.66 9.38 3.59
CA HIS A 51 7.69 8.55 4.78
C HIS A 51 6.98 7.23 4.48
N TYR A 52 7.67 6.12 4.73
CA TYR A 52 7.19 4.78 4.42
C TYR A 52 6.73 4.10 5.71
N ASN A 53 5.43 3.77 5.79
CA ASN A 53 4.91 2.97 6.88
C ASN A 53 4.85 1.50 6.45
N CYS A 54 5.80 0.69 6.92
CA CYS A 54 5.86 -0.75 6.59
C CYS A 54 4.75 -1.57 7.25
N GLN A 55 4.09 -1.06 8.29
CA GLN A 55 2.99 -1.77 8.97
C GLN A 55 1.69 -1.63 8.18
N THR A 56 1.40 -0.43 7.65
CA THR A 56 0.19 -0.16 6.86
C THR A 56 0.41 -0.25 5.36
N CYS A 57 1.66 -0.37 4.91
CA CYS A 57 2.03 -0.30 3.51
C CYS A 57 1.55 0.96 2.80
N GLN A 58 1.58 2.08 3.52
CA GLN A 58 1.25 3.40 3.01
C GLN A 58 2.50 4.26 2.90
N ILE A 59 2.49 5.18 1.93
CA ILE A 59 3.50 6.21 1.78
C ILE A 59 2.82 7.55 1.97
N SER A 60 3.32 8.35 2.90
CA SER A 60 2.91 9.73 3.10
C SER A 60 4.04 10.68 2.73
N VAL A 61 3.72 11.93 2.44
CA VAL A 61 4.72 12.98 2.24
C VAL A 61 4.70 13.87 3.48
N VAL A 62 5.84 13.97 4.17
CA VAL A 62 5.99 14.70 5.43
C VAL A 62 7.08 15.76 5.32
N GLN A 63 7.06 16.74 6.22
CA GLN A 63 8.06 17.80 6.20
C GLN A 63 9.44 17.26 6.60
N LYS A 64 10.51 17.77 5.96
CA LYS A 64 11.88 17.43 6.37
C LYS A 64 12.21 17.96 7.77
N ALA A 65 11.74 19.17 8.10
CA ALA A 65 11.99 19.82 9.39
C ALA A 65 11.20 19.19 10.55
N ASN A 66 9.98 18.71 10.27
CA ASN A 66 9.14 18.03 11.25
C ASN A 66 8.36 16.87 10.60
N PRO A 67 8.85 15.63 10.71
CA PRO A 67 8.22 14.45 10.11
C PRO A 67 6.82 14.12 10.65
N SER A 68 6.42 14.70 11.79
CA SER A 68 5.07 14.53 12.34
C SER A 68 4.01 15.35 11.60
N LEU A 69 4.43 16.28 10.73
CA LEU A 69 3.54 17.14 9.95
C LEU A 69 3.46 16.65 8.48
N PRO A 70 2.25 16.53 7.91
CA PRO A 70 2.10 16.23 6.49
C PRO A 70 2.52 17.43 5.64
N CYS A 71 2.95 17.15 4.42
CA CYS A 71 3.08 18.17 3.39
C CYS A 71 1.74 18.37 2.69
N VAL A 72 1.13 19.53 2.93
CA VAL A 72 -0.08 19.95 2.23
C VAL A 72 0.30 20.83 1.05
N LYS A 73 -0.28 20.57 -0.12
CA LYS A 73 -0.28 21.54 -1.22
C LYS A 73 -1.27 22.63 -0.80
N SER A 74 -0.82 23.88 -0.67
CA SER A 74 -1.72 25.00 -0.50
C SER A 74 -2.72 24.98 -1.67
N MET A 75 -4.01 24.79 -1.35
CA MET A 75 -5.14 24.40 -2.20
C MET A 75 -5.36 22.87 -2.39
N GLU A 76 -6.13 22.34 -1.43
CA GLU A 76 -7.20 21.32 -1.54
C GLU A 76 -6.94 19.93 -2.15
N HIS A 77 -5.72 19.60 -2.58
CA HIS A 77 -5.43 18.22 -3.00
C HIS A 77 -4.31 17.60 -2.17
N GLU A 78 -4.71 16.71 -1.25
CA GLU A 78 -3.80 15.81 -0.54
C GLU A 78 -2.97 15.01 -1.55
N TRP A 79 -1.65 15.08 -1.40
CA TRP A 79 -0.75 14.27 -2.21
C TRP A 79 -0.78 12.83 -1.71
N GLY A 80 -1.50 11.94 -2.40
CA GLY A 80 -1.41 10.49 -2.20
C GLY A 80 -2.59 9.80 -1.50
N SER A 81 -3.71 10.48 -1.26
CA SER A 81 -4.94 9.84 -0.80
C SER A 81 -5.79 9.42 -2.01
N VAL A 82 -5.41 8.33 -2.70
CA VAL A 82 -6.41 7.56 -3.45
C VAL A 82 -7.36 6.98 -2.40
N GLY A 83 -8.65 7.30 -2.56
CA GLY A 83 -9.68 7.20 -1.53
C GLY A 83 -9.58 6.00 -0.61
N THR A 84 -9.72 6.27 0.69
CA THR A 84 -10.35 5.33 1.62
C THR A 84 -11.59 4.76 0.90
N PRO A 85 -11.74 3.44 0.76
CA PRO A 85 -13.07 2.89 0.57
C PRO A 85 -13.84 3.37 1.79
N GLU A 86 -14.85 4.22 1.58
CA GLU A 86 -15.85 4.46 2.61
C GLU A 86 -16.21 3.10 3.20
N LEU A 87 -16.02 2.99 4.52
CA LEU A 87 -16.71 2.01 5.33
C LEU A 87 -18.19 2.12 4.96
N LEU A 88 -18.67 1.27 4.05
CA LEU A 88 -20.09 0.97 3.91
C LEU A 88 -20.51 0.19 5.16
N SER A 89 -20.60 0.94 6.26
CA SER A 89 -21.30 0.57 7.46
C SER A 89 -22.72 1.09 7.32
N ASN A 90 -23.63 0.16 7.05
CA ASN A 90 -25.06 0.20 7.37
C ASN A 90 -26.00 1.02 6.47
N LYS A 91 -26.65 0.31 5.54
CA LYS A 91 -28.11 0.36 5.42
C LYS A 91 -28.69 -1.02 5.67
N VAL A 92 -28.99 -1.32 6.94
CA VAL A 92 -30.21 -2.06 7.26
C VAL A 92 -31.35 -1.08 7.05
N LEU A 93 -32.11 -1.26 5.97
CA LEU A 93 -33.49 -0.78 5.88
C LEU A 93 -34.26 -1.78 5.03
N GLY A 94 -35.25 -2.40 5.67
CA GLY A 94 -35.92 -3.58 5.17
C GLY A 94 -36.79 -3.39 3.94
N MET A 95 -37.18 -4.54 3.40
CA MET A 95 -38.47 -4.91 2.84
C MET A 95 -38.53 -6.43 2.79
#